data_AF-A0A8T4B423-F1
#
_entry.id   AF-A0A8T4B423-F1
#
_cell.length_a   1.000
_cell.length_b   1.000
_cell.length_c   1.000
_cell.angle_alpha   90.00
_cell.angle_beta   90.00
_cell.angle_gamma   90.00
#
_symmetry.space_group_name_H-M   'P 1'
#
loop_
_entity.id
_entity.type
_entity.pdbx_description
1 polymer ?
#
loop_
_entity_poly.entity_id
_entity_poly.type
_entity_poly.pdbx_seq_one_letter_code
_entity_poly.pdbx_strand_id
1 'polypeptide(L)'
;MARPSRWSDERKANREQAEWIVHWLRENGPATTPQIIAALEDAGREVRAHILQRALRRSPFVHPGGREAGERGSVSVWAWRVEP
;
A
#
# COMPACT_ATOMS: atom_id res chain seq x y z
N MET A 1 3.27 -3.05 -33.69
CA MET A 1 3.54 -2.51 -32.34
C MET A 1 2.34 -2.83 -31.47
N ALA A 2 2.49 -3.75 -30.52
CA ALA A 2 1.42 -4.06 -29.57
C ALA A 2 1.20 -2.82 -28.70
N ARG A 3 -0.01 -2.22 -28.75
CA ARG A 3 -0.38 -1.14 -27.85
C ARG A 3 -0.31 -1.70 -26.43
N PRO A 4 0.53 -1.17 -25.52
CA PRO A 4 0.41 -1.54 -24.12
C PRO A 4 -1.01 -1.16 -23.71
N SER A 5 -1.81 -2.19 -23.42
CA SER A 5 -3.16 -1.98 -22.93
C SER A 5 -3.03 -1.28 -21.58
N ARG A 6 -3.61 -0.08 -21.43
CA ARG A 6 -3.62 0.71 -20.16
C ARG A 6 -3.86 -0.14 -18.91
N TRP A 7 -4.60 -1.23 -19.06
CA TRP A 7 -4.88 -2.23 -18.03
C TRP A 7 -3.65 -2.94 -17.46
N SER A 8 -2.65 -3.22 -18.30
CA SER A 8 -1.40 -3.89 -17.89
C SER A 8 -0.50 -2.95 -17.10
N ASP A 9 -0.41 -1.68 -17.49
CA ASP A 9 0.38 -0.67 -16.78
C ASP A 9 -0.22 -0.39 -15.40
N GLU A 10 -1.54 -0.28 -15.28
CA GLU A 10 -2.22 -0.06 -13.99
C GLU A 10 -2.05 -1.27 -13.06
N ARG A 11 -2.14 -2.50 -13.58
CA ARG A 11 -1.88 -3.71 -12.80
C ARG A 11 -0.43 -3.82 -12.36
N LYS A 12 0.51 -3.46 -13.24
CA LYS A 12 1.93 -3.45 -12.92
C LYS A 12 2.22 -2.44 -11.81
N ALA A 13 1.72 -1.20 -11.95
CA ALA A 13 1.84 -0.17 -10.92
C ALA A 13 1.23 -0.61 -9.59
N ASN A 14 0.05 -1.24 -9.61
CA ASN A 14 -0.57 -1.76 -8.40
C ASN A 14 0.29 -2.82 -7.70
N ARG A 15 0.88 -3.74 -8.47
CA ARG A 15 1.76 -4.79 -7.94
C ARG A 15 3.06 -4.22 -7.40
N GLU A 16 3.73 -3.34 -8.15
CA GLU A 16 4.97 -2.68 -7.72
C GLU A 16 4.77 -1.82 -6.46
N GLN A 17 3.60 -1.19 -6.33
CA GLN A 17 3.25 -0.44 -5.13
C GLN A 17 2.94 -1.39 -3.96
N ALA A 18 2.22 -2.50 -4.19
CA ALA A 18 1.95 -3.50 -3.15
C ALA A 18 3.24 -4.16 -2.63
N GLU A 19 4.14 -4.58 -3.52
CA GLU A 19 5.43 -5.18 -3.17
C GLU A 19 6.29 -4.23 -2.33
N TRP A 20 6.35 -2.95 -2.72
CA TRP A 20 7.09 -1.94 -1.97
C TRP A 20 6.49 -1.70 -0.58
N ILE A 21 5.16 -1.57 -0.47
CA ILE A 21 4.48 -1.38 0.82
C ILE A 21 4.73 -2.59 1.74
N VAL A 22 4.66 -3.81 1.19
CA VAL A 22 4.95 -5.04 1.94
C VAL A 22 6.37 -5.02 2.50
N HIS A 23 7.34 -4.65 1.67
CA HIS A 23 8.74 -4.56 2.09
C HIS A 23 8.91 -3.51 3.19
N TRP A 24 8.35 -2.31 2.99
CA TRP A 24 8.45 -1.23 3.96
C TRP A 24 7.76 -1.56 5.28
N LEU A 25 6.56 -2.17 5.27
CA LEU A 25 5.86 -2.63 6.48
C LEU A 25 6.61 -3.74 7.20
N ARG A 26 7.37 -4.57 6.47
CA ARG A 26 8.21 -5.61 7.08
C ARG A 26 9.41 -5.01 7.83
N GLU A 27 9.99 -3.92 7.32
CA GLU A 27 11.14 -3.25 7.94
C GLU A 27 10.75 -2.27 9.05
N ASN A 28 9.64 -1.54 8.88
CA ASN A 28 9.20 -0.48 9.79
C ASN A 28 8.08 -0.93 10.75
N GLY A 29 7.45 -2.07 10.49
CA GLY A 29 6.33 -2.58 11.27
C GLY A 29 4.96 -2.11 10.77
N PRO A 30 3.89 -2.36 11.55
CA PRO A 30 2.53 -1.96 11.22
C PRO A 30 2.41 -0.44 11.10
N ALA A 31 1.69 0.03 10.08
CA ALA A 31 1.51 1.46 9.83
C ALA A 31 0.13 1.80 9.31
N THR A 32 -0.28 3.03 9.54
CA THR A 32 -1.54 3.59 9.05
C THR A 32 -1.43 4.02 7.59
N THR A 33 -2.57 4.11 6.90
CA THR A 33 -2.61 4.65 5.52
C THR A 33 -1.85 5.98 5.35
N PRO A 34 -2.02 7.01 6.19
CA PRO A 34 -1.24 8.25 6.07
C PRO A 34 0.26 8.08 6.30
N GLN A 35 0.69 7.18 7.19
CA GLN A 35 2.13 6.87 7.35
C GLN A 35 2.70 6.22 6.09
N ILE A 36 1.97 5.30 5.47
CA ILE A 36 2.38 4.66 4.20
C ILE A 36 2.44 5.70 3.07
N ILE A 37 1.49 6.64 3.04
CA ILE A 37 1.51 7.76 2.09
C ILE A 37 2.78 8.60 2.28
N ALA A 38 3.06 9.02 3.51
CA ALA A 38 4.27 9.79 3.81
C ALA A 38 5.55 9.06 3.42
N ALA A 39 5.63 7.74 3.68
CA ALA A 39 6.76 6.92 3.29
C ALA A 39 6.94 6.81 1.76
N LEU A 40 5.82 6.73 1.02
CA LEU A 40 5.87 6.74 -0.44
C LEU A 40 6.32 8.10 -1.00
N GLU A 41 5.84 9.20 -0.42
CA GLU A 41 6.25 10.56 -0.80
C GLU A 41 7.74 10.80 -0.51
N ASP A 42 8.22 10.36 0.66
CA ASP A 42 9.64 10.44 1.05
C ASP A 42 10.53 9.60 0.12
N ALA A 43 10.04 8.44 -0.32
CA ALA A 43 10.71 7.61 -1.33
C ALA A 43 10.63 8.17 -2.76
N GLY A 44 10.03 9.35 -2.98
CA GLY A 44 9.85 9.97 -4.30
C GLY A 44 8.90 9.20 -5.22
N ARG A 45 8.00 8.40 -4.66
CA ARG A 45 7.01 7.60 -5.42
C ARG A 45 5.69 8.34 -5.53
N GLU A 46 5.05 8.19 -6.68
CA GLU A 46 3.73 8.80 -6.91
C GLU A 46 2.66 8.14 -6.03
N VAL A 47 2.08 8.92 -5.12
CA VAL A 47 1.00 8.45 -4.25
C VAL A 47 -0.36 8.61 -4.94
N ARG A 48 -0.82 7.53 -5.53
CA ARG A 48 -2.22 7.42 -6.00
C ARG A 48 -3.05 6.71 -4.96
N ALA A 49 -3.86 7.45 -4.19
CA ALA A 49 -4.69 6.90 -3.11
C ALA A 49 -5.56 5.70 -3.54
N HIS A 50 -6.11 5.73 -4.76
CA HIS A 50 -6.91 4.62 -5.29
C HIS A 50 -6.06 3.37 -5.61
N ILE A 51 -4.82 3.54 -6.09
CA ILE A 51 -3.89 2.42 -6.33
C ILE A 51 -3.39 1.87 -4.99
N LEU A 52 -3.05 2.75 -4.05
CA LEU A 52 -2.64 2.39 -2.69
C LEU A 52 -3.71 1.54 -2.00
N GLN A 53 -4.96 2.03 -1.93
CA GLN A 53 -6.04 1.27 -1.29
C GLN A 53 -6.29 -0.07 -1.98
N ARG A 54 -6.19 -0.11 -3.31
CA ARG A 54 -6.33 -1.35 -4.07
C ARG A 54 -5.18 -2.31 -3.80
N ALA A 55 -3.95 -1.82 -3.73
CA ALA A 55 -2.74 -2.59 -3.40
C ALA A 55 -2.86 -3.21 -2.00
N LEU A 56 -3.26 -2.41 -1.01
CA LEU A 56 -3.49 -2.87 0.37
C LEU A 56 -4.58 -3.93 0.44
N ARG A 57 -5.73 -3.72 -0.21
CA ARG A 57 -6.86 -4.67 -0.19
C ARG A 57 -6.62 -5.95 -0.99
N ARG A 58 -5.78 -5.89 -2.03
CA ARG A 58 -5.52 -7.05 -2.93
C ARG A 58 -4.25 -7.80 -2.55
N SER A 59 -3.42 -7.24 -1.68
CA SER A 59 -2.19 -7.89 -1.22
C SER A 59 -2.55 -9.07 -0.30
N PRO A 60 -1.99 -10.26 -0.54
CA PRO A 60 -2.16 -11.41 0.35
C PRO A 60 -1.27 -11.32 1.60
N PHE A 61 -0.33 -10.37 1.67
CA PHE A 61 0.63 -10.25 2.76
C PHE A 61 0.34 -9.07 3.70
N VAL A 62 -0.58 -8.18 3.32
CA VAL A 62 -0.95 -7.00 4.11
C VAL A 62 -2.37 -7.19 4.60
N HIS A 63 -2.54 -7.11 5.91
CA HIS A 63 -3.84 -7.27 6.55
C HIS A 63 -4.22 -6.02 7.34
N PRO A 64 -5.51 -5.67 7.39
CA PRO A 64 -5.98 -4.64 8.29
C PRO A 64 -5.79 -5.11 9.74
N GLY A 65 -4.89 -4.46 10.48
CA GLY A 65 -4.56 -4.76 11.87
C GLY A 65 -5.49 -4.08 12.89
N GLY A 66 -6.32 -3.14 12.44
CA GLY A 66 -7.27 -2.42 13.29
C GLY A 66 -7.57 -1.01 12.78
N ARG A 67 -8.11 -0.19 13.67
CA ARG A 67 -8.27 1.25 13.45
C ARG A 67 -7.63 2.01 14.61
N GLU A 68 -6.90 3.06 14.30
CA GLU A 68 -6.28 3.96 15.25
C GLU A 68 -6.93 5.34 15.16
N ALA A 69 -6.95 6.10 16.27
CA ALA A 69 -7.46 7.46 16.27
C ALA A 69 -6.48 8.37 15.53
N GLY A 70 -6.81 8.78 14.31
CA GLY A 70 -6.08 9.79 13.56
C GLY A 70 -6.60 11.20 13.83
N GLU A 71 -5.82 12.18 13.40
CA GLU A 71 -6.05 13.62 13.64
C GLU A 71 -7.42 14.12 13.12
N ARG A 72 -7.96 13.49 12.06
CA ARG A 72 -9.28 13.80 11.48
C ARG A 72 -10.31 12.67 11.63
N GLY A 73 -10.03 11.65 12.44
CA GLY A 73 -10.88 10.49 12.64
C GLY A 73 -10.12 9.17 12.59
N SER A 74 -10.84 8.06 12.75
CA SER A 74 -10.24 6.72 12.81
C SER A 74 -9.60 6.31 11.47
N VAL A 75 -8.32 5.98 11.48
CA VAL A 75 -7.53 5.51 10.33
C VAL A 75 -7.26 4.02 10.43
N SER A 76 -7.29 3.32 9.29
CA SER A 76 -6.96 1.89 9.27
C SER A 76 -5.46 1.69 9.45
N VAL A 77 -5.11 0.79 10.36
CA VAL A 77 -3.74 0.28 10.55
C VAL A 77 -3.57 -0.94 9.66
N TRP A 78 -2.47 -1.01 8.95
CA TRP A 78 -2.09 -2.11 8.07
C TRP A 78 -0.84 -2.78 8.63
N ALA A 79 -0.89 -4.09 8.76
CA ALA A 79 0.21 -4.89 9.25
C ALA A 79 0.63 -5.89 8.17
N TRP A 80 1.93 -6.10 8.06
CA TRP A 80 2.44 -7.26 7.35
C TRP A 80 2.21 -8.51 8.20
N ARG A 81 1.64 -9.56 7.61
CA ARG A 81 1.50 -10.88 8.24
C ARG A 81 1.81 -11.94 7.20
N VAL A 82 2.65 -12.90 7.56
CA VAL A 82 2.78 -14.17 6.85
C VAL A 82 1.95 -15.15 7.65
N GLU A 83 0.85 -15.65 7.06
CA GLU A 83 0.22 -16.83 7.62
C GLU A 83 1.22 -17.99 7.54
N PRO A 84 1.48 -18.70 8.66
CA PRO A 84 2.36 -19.87 8.69
C PRO A 84 1.79 -21.08 7.96
#